data_AF-A0A1D8QY61-F1
#
_entry.id   AF-A0A1D8QY61-F1
#
_cell.length_a   1.000
_cell.length_b   1.000
_cell.length_c   1.000
_cell.angle_alpha   90.00
_cell.angle_beta   90.00
_cell.angle_gamma   90.00
#
_symmetry.space_group_name_H-M   'P 1'
#
loop_
_entity.id
_entity.type
_entity.pdbx_description
1 polymer ?
#
loop_
_entity_poly.entity_id
_entity_poly.type
_entity_poly.pdbx_seq_one_letter_code
_entity_poly.pdbx_strand_id
1 'polypeptide(L)' 'MEKPRFWPQDDGNPITCHEKLRVLEENWQEVQDIMRDAFEDAMLMGVSEQFMRARLKDMVDSLASPKNGGQAA' A
#
# COMPACT_ATOMS: atom_id res chain seq x y z
N MET A 1 -2.19 -10.12 6.49
CA MET A 1 -2.33 -10.16 5.02
C MET A 1 -1.19 -11.01 4.48
N GLU A 2 -1.45 -11.91 3.54
CA GLU A 2 -0.38 -12.70 2.93
C GLU A 2 0.40 -11.85 1.92
N LYS A 3 1.72 -12.02 1.90
CA LYS A 3 2.61 -11.35 0.95
C LYS A 3 2.34 -11.84 -0.48
N PRO A 4 2.42 -10.97 -1.50
CA PRO A 4 2.33 -11.40 -2.90
C PRO A 4 3.36 -12.46 -3.26
N ARG A 5 2.96 -13.46 -4.07
CA ARG A 5 3.87 -14.51 -4.59
C ARG A 5 4.92 -13.94 -5.54
N PHE A 6 4.58 -12.88 -6.27
CA PHE A 6 5.50 -12.15 -7.14
C PHE A 6 5.02 -10.70 -7.31
N TRP A 7 5.93 -9.82 -7.69
CA TRP A 7 5.67 -8.41 -7.97
C TRP A 7 5.76 -8.17 -9.48
N PRO A 8 4.64 -7.88 -10.17
CA PRO A 8 4.65 -7.66 -11.62
C PRO A 8 5.24 -6.29 -11.96
N GLN A 9 5.94 -6.23 -13.09
CA GLN A 9 6.30 -5.00 -13.78
C GLN A 9 5.16 -4.57 -14.71
N ASP A 10 5.30 -3.42 -15.37
CA ASP A 10 4.28 -2.89 -16.30
C ASP A 10 4.01 -3.82 -17.50
N ASP A 11 5.00 -4.61 -17.90
CA ASP A 11 4.91 -5.61 -18.97
C ASP A 11 4.32 -6.95 -18.51
N GLY A 12 3.96 -7.07 -17.22
CA GLY A 12 3.44 -8.27 -16.58
C GLY A 12 4.49 -9.27 -16.13
N ASN A 13 5.78 -9.10 -16.48
CA ASN A 13 6.84 -9.98 -16.01
C ASN A 13 7.17 -9.71 -14.53
N PRO A 14 7.55 -10.74 -13.75
CA PRO A 14 7.92 -10.54 -12.35
C PRO A 14 9.24 -9.77 -12.23
N ILE A 15 9.35 -8.92 -11.20
CA ILE A 15 10.63 -8.34 -10.78
C ILE A 15 11.52 -9.49 -10.28
N THR A 16 12.72 -9.62 -10.85
CA THR A 16 13.68 -10.69 -10.50
C THR A 16 14.91 -10.19 -9.73
N CYS A 17 15.14 -8.88 -9.70
CA CYS A 17 16.26 -8.29 -8.99
C CYS A 17 16.08 -8.47 -7.47
N HIS A 18 17.00 -9.20 -6.84
CA HIS A 18 16.94 -9.50 -5.40
C HIS A 18 16.82 -8.26 -4.52
N GLU A 19 17.56 -7.19 -4.82
CA GLU A 19 17.51 -5.97 -4.02
C GLU A 19 16.15 -5.27 -4.11
N LYS A 20 15.58 -5.18 -5.32
CA LYS A 20 14.22 -4.62 -5.52
C LYS A 20 13.17 -5.45 -4.78
N LEU A 21 13.28 -6.78 -4.83
CA LEU A 21 12.39 -7.68 -4.11
C LEU A 21 12.49 -7.46 -2.61
N ARG A 22 13.69 -7.39 -2.04
CA ARG A 22 13.89 -7.09 -0.61
C ARG A 22 13.20 -5.78 -0.21
N VAL A 23 13.40 -4.71 -0.96
CA VAL A 23 12.77 -3.40 -0.67
C VAL A 23 11.24 -3.48 -0.75
N LEU A 24 10.69 -4.17 -1.76
CA LEU A 24 9.24 -4.35 -1.86
C LEU A 24 8.65 -5.17 -0.70
N GLU A 25 9.41 -6.14 -0.20
CA GLU A 25 9.03 -6.94 0.96
C GLU A 25 9.03 -6.14 2.26
N GLU A 26 10.08 -5.36 2.49
CA GLU A 26 10.20 -4.45 3.63
C GLU A 26 9.04 -3.43 3.61
N ASN A 27 8.84 -2.75 2.47
CA ASN A 27 7.75 -1.80 2.31
C ASN A 27 6.37 -2.42 2.55
N TRP A 28 6.13 -3.66 2.07
CA TRP A 28 4.86 -4.35 2.27
C TRP A 28 4.58 -4.63 3.74
N GLN A 29 5.60 -5.08 4.47
CA GLN A 29 5.48 -5.34 5.92
C GLN A 29 5.24 -4.05 6.69
N GLU A 30 6.02 -3.00 6.42
CA GLU A 30 5.89 -1.70 7.09
C GLU A 30 4.51 -1.08 6.88
N VAL A 31 4.00 -1.08 5.65
CA VAL A 31 2.66 -0.56 5.35
C VAL A 31 1.58 -1.37 6.06
N GLN A 32 1.70 -2.70 6.09
CA GLN A 32 0.75 -3.55 6.80
C GLN A 32 0.70 -3.22 8.30
N ASP A 33 1.86 -2.99 8.92
CA ASP A 33 1.95 -2.64 10.33
C ASP A 33 1.34 -1.28 10.62
N ILE A 34 1.72 -0.26 9.84
CA ILE A 34 1.18 1.11 9.97
C ILE A 34 -0.35 1.12 9.78
N MET A 35 -0.87 0.40 8.77
CA MET A 35 -2.31 0.34 8.52
C MET A 35 -3.07 -0.35 9.66
N ARG A 36 -2.47 -1.38 10.26
CA ARG A 36 -3.07 -2.08 11.41
C ARG A 36 -3.11 -1.16 12.62
N ASP A 37 -1.98 -0.55 12.97
CA ASP A 37 -1.88 0.32 14.14
C ASP A 37 -2.86 1.50 14.02
N ALA A 38 -2.91 2.16 12.86
CA ALA A 38 -3.85 3.25 12.61
C ALA A 38 -5.33 2.81 12.70
N PHE A 39 -5.64 1.59 12.26
CA PHE A 39 -6.97 1.02 12.37
C PHE A 39 -7.33 0.69 13.84
N GLU A 40 -6.42 0.07 14.58
CA GLU A 40 -6.60 -0.29 15.99
C GLU A 40 -6.77 0.96 16.86
N ASP A 41 -5.94 1.98 16.67
CA ASP A 41 -6.05 3.26 17.38
C ASP A 41 -7.40 3.93 17.13
N ALA A 42 -7.89 3.92 15.89
CA ALA A 42 -9.21 4.45 15.56
C ALA A 42 -10.34 3.69 16.29
N MET A 43 -10.23 2.36 16.41
CA MET A 43 -11.20 1.54 17.15
C MET A 43 -11.16 1.83 18.64
N LEU A 44 -9.97 1.99 19.22
CA LEU A 44 -9.79 2.38 20.63
C LEU A 44 -10.42 3.74 20.94
N MET A 45 -10.41 4.66 19.98
CA MET A 45 -11.03 5.99 20.08
C MET A 45 -12.53 5.99 19.77
N GLY A 46 -13.15 4.83 19.51
CA GLY A 46 -14.59 4.70 19.29
C GLY A 46 -15.06 5.06 17.87
N VAL A 47 -14.14 5.08 16.89
CA VAL A 47 -14.51 5.27 15.48
C VAL A 47 -15.23 4.03 14.96
N SER A 48 -16.21 4.21 14.06
CA SER A 48 -16.87 3.09 13.39
C SER A 48 -15.89 2.30 12.52
N GLU A 49 -15.85 0.97 12.70
CA GLU A 49 -15.03 0.06 11.90
C GLU A 49 -15.26 0.24 10.40
N GLN A 50 -16.53 0.26 9.97
CA GLN A 50 -16.87 0.37 8.54
C GLN A 50 -16.40 1.69 7.96
N PHE A 51 -16.52 2.78 8.72
CA PHE A 51 -16.04 4.09 8.32
C PHE A 51 -14.52 4.11 8.16
N MET A 52 -13.77 3.57 9.13
CA MET A 52 -12.31 3.56 9.08
C MET A 52 -11.80 2.70 7.91
N ARG A 53 -12.43 1.55 7.65
CA ARG A 53 -12.11 0.70 6.48
C ARG A 53 -12.33 1.42 5.16
N ALA A 54 -13.47 2.12 5.01
CA ALA A 54 -13.75 2.91 3.82
C ALA A 54 -12.69 4.00 3.62
N ARG A 55 -12.32 4.71 4.70
CA ARG A 55 -11.33 5.79 4.62
C ARG A 55 -9.93 5.31 4.23
N LEU A 56 -9.49 4.17 4.77
CA LEU A 56 -8.21 3.55 4.39
C LEU A 56 -8.23 3.11 2.92
N LYS A 57 -9.35 2.56 2.44
CA LYS A 57 -9.51 2.21 1.03
C LYS A 57 -9.45 3.45 0.12
N ASP A 58 -10.19 4.50 0.46
CA ASP A 58 -10.17 5.76 -0.31
C ASP A 58 -8.76 6.36 -0.39
N MET A 59 -7.98 6.25 0.69
CA MET A 59 -6.59 6.72 0.71
C MET A 59 -5.73 5.98 -0.31
N VAL A 60 -5.84 4.65 -0.37
CA VAL A 60 -5.12 3.83 -1.35
C VAL A 60 -5.59 4.13 -2.77
N ASP A 61 -6.89 4.25 -2.99
CA ASP A 61 -7.47 4.55 -4.32
C ASP A 61 -7.07 5.95 -4.82
N SER A 62 -6.72 6.89 -3.92
CA SER A 62 -6.30 8.25 -4.25
C SER A 62 -4.80 8.40 -4.57
N LEU A 63 -3.99 7.34 -4.44
CA LEU A 63 -2.55 7.41 -4.68
C LEU A 63 -2.26 7.77 -6.14
N ALA A 64 -1.59 8.91 -6.35
CA ALA A 64 -1.20 9.36 -7.68
C ALA A 64 0.02 8.59 -8.20
N SER A 65 -0.04 8.15 -9.47
CA SER A 65 1.13 7.57 -10.12
C SER A 65 2.17 8.65 -10.41
N PRO A 66 3.44 8.47 -10.04
CA PRO A 66 4.51 9.41 -10.37
C PRO A 66 4.79 9.49 -11.88
N LYS A 67 4.25 8.56 -12.70
CA LYS A 67 4.41 8.56 -14.17
C LYS A 67 3.73 9.75 -14.87
N ASN A 68 2.90 10.51 -14.16
CA ASN A 68 2.26 11.72 -14.67
C ASN A 68 2.98 13.02 -14.26
N GLY A 69 4.22 12.94 -13.75
CA GLY A 69 5.05 14.11 -13.39
C GLY A 69 5.77 14.80 -14.57
N GLY A 70 5.41 14.47 -15.81
CA GLY A 70 5.91 15.15 -17.01
C GLY A 70 4.81 15.95 -17.70
N GLN A 71 4.82 17.27 -17.48
CA GLN A 71 3.97 18.30 -18.10
C GLN A 71 2.48 18.30 -17.71
N ALA A 72 2.14 19.18 -16.77
CA ALA A 72 0.98 20.05 -16.93
C ALA A 72 1.51 21.49 -17.01
N ALA A 73 1.19 22.16 -18.13
CA ALA A 73 1.44 23.57 -18.38
C ALA A 73 0.61 24.48 -17.47
#